data_AF-A0A1F5SF38-F1
#
_entry.id   AF-A0A1F5SF38-F1
#
_cell.length_a   1.000
_cell.length_b   1.000
_cell.length_c   1.000
_cell.angle_alpha   90.00
_cell.angle_beta   90.00
_cell.angle_gamma   90.00
#
_symmetry.space_group_name_H-M   'P 1'
#
loop_
_entity.id
_entity.type
_entity.pdbx_description
1 polymer ?
#
loop_
_entity_poly.entity_id
_entity_poly.type
_entity_poly.pdbx_seq_one_letter_code
_entity_poly.pdbx_strand_id
1 'polypeptide(L)'
;MRTVIGAAAALYGLDKLGVIARLKNTEAEDGAESAENKTTPKKARPEFKKERPVSREKEKAIKIAEAVLETYNSKAVQSRFDTKVMSENFFMAQQFQESRYYSNQESSSKARGVFQVKPIAAIDDLRYLAFLNETTRELPIDRRCVYKGPGDMSFGQADEVTKLFLTNDDYGRAFGKLYSLAIHDPEFDYNTKNPDVFRGKPVKEQRDMLWLCYHDGPGVRFHPEKASKEGIDYVKKNNMHMARIEKLRHEFESAGLPRNSNYAIIKIMRELDGVNDDKKDEVAGNWVKRLAAARKAKKSKTGISELGENEIRELFLKA
;
A
#
# COMPACT_ATOMS: atom_id res chain seq x y z
N MET A 1 14.29 -39.38 -7.98
CA MET A 1 13.84 -38.33 -7.02
C MET A 1 13.66 -37.04 -7.80
N ARG A 2 12.41 -36.59 -7.99
CA ARG A 2 12.08 -35.32 -8.68
C ARG A 2 11.73 -34.29 -7.61
N THR A 3 12.55 -33.24 -7.50
CA THR A 3 12.39 -32.19 -6.50
C THR A 3 11.47 -31.10 -7.02
N VAL A 4 10.47 -30.77 -6.21
CA VAL A 4 9.43 -29.78 -6.43
C VAL A 4 10.03 -28.37 -6.33
N ILE A 5 10.11 -27.66 -7.45
CA ILE A 5 10.30 -26.20 -7.47
C ILE A 5 8.96 -25.61 -7.93
N GLY A 6 8.13 -25.18 -6.99
CA GLY A 6 6.83 -24.63 -7.31
C GLY A 6 5.99 -24.34 -6.07
N ALA A 7 6.35 -23.30 -5.31
CA ALA A 7 5.47 -22.77 -4.25
C ALA A 7 5.82 -21.35 -3.74
N ALA A 8 6.81 -20.64 -4.27
CA ALA A 8 7.23 -19.34 -3.70
C ALA A 8 6.66 -18.10 -4.41
N ALA A 9 6.06 -18.24 -5.59
CA ALA A 9 5.60 -17.10 -6.39
C ALA A 9 4.13 -16.68 -6.14
N ALA A 10 3.37 -17.45 -5.36
CA ALA A 10 1.93 -17.20 -5.15
C ALA A 10 1.59 -16.47 -3.84
N LEU A 11 2.60 -16.12 -3.01
CA LEU A 11 2.39 -15.49 -1.70
C LEU A 11 2.65 -13.97 -1.68
N TYR A 12 3.13 -13.40 -2.78
CA TYR A 12 3.33 -11.96 -2.93
C TYR A 12 2.83 -11.57 -4.31
N GLY A 13 1.66 -10.92 -4.36
CA GLY A 13 1.02 -10.42 -5.58
C GLY A 13 1.89 -9.38 -6.29
N LEU A 14 2.89 -9.87 -7.01
CA LEU A 14 3.80 -9.12 -7.85
C LEU A 14 3.46 -9.43 -9.31
N ASP A 15 2.56 -8.63 -9.86
CA ASP A 15 2.32 -8.57 -11.30
C ASP A 15 3.51 -7.83 -11.97
N LYS A 16 4.66 -8.52 -12.06
CA LYS A 16 5.92 -8.00 -12.63
C LYS A 16 5.88 -7.75 -14.15
N LEU A 17 4.72 -7.86 -14.80
CA LEU A 17 4.57 -7.68 -16.25
C LEU A 17 3.75 -6.44 -16.65
N GLY A 18 3.06 -5.78 -15.71
CA GLY A 18 2.18 -4.64 -16.02
C GLY A 18 2.88 -3.28 -16.20
N VAL A 19 4.07 -3.09 -15.62
CA VAL A 19 4.75 -1.78 -15.60
C VAL A 19 5.53 -1.50 -16.88
N ILE A 20 6.09 -2.52 -17.53
CA ILE A 20 6.86 -2.36 -18.78
C ILE A 20 5.95 -2.36 -20.02
N ALA A 21 4.81 -3.05 -19.98
CA ALA A 21 3.88 -3.12 -21.12
C ALA A 21 3.12 -1.81 -21.38
N ARG A 22 2.89 -0.97 -20.34
CA ARG A 22 2.18 0.32 -20.53
C ARG A 22 3.03 1.40 -21.18
N LEU A 23 4.35 1.23 -21.28
CA LEU A 23 5.26 2.20 -21.91
C LEU A 23 5.70 1.80 -23.33
N LYS A 24 5.35 0.60 -23.83
CA LYS A 24 5.80 0.12 -25.16
C LYS A 24 4.71 0.04 -26.23
N ASN A 25 3.42 0.11 -25.88
CA ASN A 25 2.33 0.01 -26.86
C ASN A 25 1.93 1.33 -27.53
N THR A 26 2.84 2.31 -27.63
CA THR A 26 2.60 3.56 -28.37
C THR A 26 3.45 3.67 -29.64
N GLU A 27 4.23 2.65 -29.98
CA GLU A 27 5.12 2.65 -31.14
C GLU A 27 4.93 1.36 -31.97
N ALA A 28 3.94 1.39 -32.88
CA ALA A 28 3.80 0.60 -34.12
C ALA A 28 2.30 0.61 -34.48
N GLU A 29 1.88 1.36 -35.50
CA GLU A 29 1.46 0.92 -36.85
C GLU A 29 0.84 2.22 -37.46
N ASP A 30 1.02 2.68 -38.71
CA ASP A 30 1.22 2.04 -40.00
C ASP A 30 1.83 3.04 -41.01
N GLY A 31 2.48 2.51 -42.06
CA GLY A 31 2.84 3.25 -43.26
C GLY A 31 1.94 2.99 -44.47
N ALA A 32 1.84 4.00 -45.34
CA ALA A 32 1.34 4.03 -46.75
C ALA A 32 -0.15 3.68 -46.96
N GLU A 33 -0.95 4.29 -47.84
CA GLU A 33 -0.69 4.88 -49.15
C GLU A 33 -1.90 5.72 -49.67
N SER A 34 -1.62 6.72 -50.51
CA SER A 34 -2.45 7.27 -51.61
C SER A 34 -3.59 8.30 -51.40
N ALA A 35 -3.73 9.14 -52.43
CA ALA A 35 -4.38 10.44 -52.55
C ALA A 35 -5.91 10.40 -52.80
N GLU A 36 -6.65 11.43 -52.37
CA GLU A 36 -7.15 12.49 -53.26
C GLU A 36 -8.00 13.55 -52.52
N ASN A 37 -8.00 14.73 -53.13
CA ASN A 37 -8.49 16.04 -52.69
C ASN A 37 -10.01 16.11 -52.42
N LYS A 38 -10.43 16.85 -51.38
CA LYS A 38 -11.44 17.91 -51.49
C LYS A 38 -11.54 18.77 -50.21
N THR A 39 -11.40 20.07 -50.46
CA THR A 39 -11.36 21.21 -49.55
C THR A 39 -12.61 21.41 -48.70
N THR A 40 -12.45 21.51 -47.38
CA THR A 40 -13.42 22.12 -46.45
C THR A 40 -12.68 22.75 -45.26
N PRO A 41 -13.25 23.78 -44.61
CA PRO A 41 -12.51 24.83 -43.91
C PRO A 41 -11.77 24.34 -42.66
N LYS A 42 -10.52 24.79 -42.49
CA LYS A 42 -9.64 24.51 -41.35
C LYS A 42 -10.35 24.82 -40.02
N LYS A 43 -10.96 23.81 -39.39
CA LYS A 43 -11.11 23.77 -37.94
C LYS A 43 -9.71 23.77 -37.34
N ALA A 44 -9.45 24.70 -36.42
CA ALA A 44 -8.22 24.73 -35.65
C ALA A 44 -7.96 23.33 -35.07
N ARG A 45 -6.79 22.75 -35.41
CA ARG A 45 -6.30 21.51 -34.81
C ARG A 45 -6.37 21.69 -33.29
N PRO A 46 -6.90 20.72 -32.52
CA PRO A 46 -6.66 20.73 -31.09
C PRO A 46 -5.14 20.76 -30.92
N GLU A 47 -4.63 21.80 -30.26
CA GLU A 47 -3.23 21.85 -29.88
C GLU A 47 -2.96 20.58 -29.08
N PHE A 48 -2.17 19.67 -29.67
CA PHE A 48 -1.50 18.64 -28.89
C PHE A 48 -0.70 19.40 -27.84
N LYS A 49 -1.22 19.42 -26.60
CA LYS A 49 -0.44 19.85 -25.45
C LYS A 49 0.79 18.96 -25.44
N LYS A 50 1.92 19.47 -25.92
CA LYS A 50 3.22 18.86 -25.70
C LYS A 50 3.29 18.59 -24.20
N GLU A 51 3.42 17.32 -23.83
CA GLU A 51 3.67 16.95 -22.45
C GLU A 51 4.85 17.78 -21.97
N ARG A 52 4.62 18.64 -20.97
CA ARG A 52 5.69 19.45 -20.41
C ARG A 52 6.73 18.49 -19.86
N PRO A 53 8.03 18.68 -20.14
CA PRO A 53 9.07 17.85 -19.55
C PRO A 53 8.89 17.83 -18.04
N VAL A 54 9.04 16.64 -17.44
CA VAL A 54 8.97 16.44 -16.00
C VAL A 54 10.01 17.36 -15.35
N SER A 55 9.63 18.11 -14.31
CA SER A 55 10.61 18.97 -13.64
C SER A 55 11.73 18.11 -13.05
N ARG A 56 12.96 18.63 -13.02
CA ARG A 56 14.12 17.93 -12.44
C ARG A 56 13.87 17.48 -11.00
N GLU A 57 13.03 18.21 -10.26
CA GLU A 57 12.61 17.87 -8.90
C GLU A 57 11.69 16.65 -8.86
N LYS A 58 10.70 16.59 -9.77
CA LYS A 58 9.80 15.45 -9.89
C LYS A 58 10.54 14.20 -10.39
N GLU A 59 11.49 14.33 -11.31
CA GLU A 59 12.35 13.20 -11.72
C GLU A 59 13.18 12.65 -10.56
N LYS A 60 13.75 13.53 -9.73
CA LYS A 60 14.44 13.10 -8.51
C LYS A 60 13.48 12.36 -7.59
N ALA A 61 12.31 12.94 -7.29
CA ALA A 61 11.31 12.33 -6.41
C ALA A 61 10.89 10.93 -6.88
N ILE A 62 10.69 10.74 -8.20
CA ILE A 62 10.39 9.42 -8.78
C ILE A 62 11.52 8.43 -8.49
N LYS A 63 12.78 8.80 -8.74
CA LYS A 63 13.93 7.94 -8.45
C LYS A 63 14.03 7.55 -6.98
N ILE A 64 13.69 8.47 -6.07
CA ILE A 64 13.63 8.17 -4.62
C ILE A 64 12.55 7.12 -4.36
N ALA A 65 11.34 7.35 -4.85
CA ALA A 65 10.20 6.47 -4.59
C ALA A 65 10.41 5.07 -5.18
N GLU A 66 10.99 4.97 -6.38
CA GLU A 66 11.34 3.70 -7.03
C GLU A 66 12.42 2.95 -6.24
N ALA A 67 13.49 3.63 -5.82
CA ALA A 67 14.54 3.00 -5.02
C ALA A 67 14.02 2.50 -3.67
N VAL A 68 13.15 3.25 -3.01
CA VAL A 68 12.50 2.83 -1.76
C VAL A 68 11.58 1.63 -1.99
N LEU A 69 10.78 1.63 -3.06
CA LEU A 69 9.91 0.50 -3.40
C LEU A 69 10.72 -0.76 -3.70
N GLU A 70 11.81 -0.65 -4.46
CA GLU A 70 12.71 -1.76 -4.76
C GLU A 70 13.34 -2.31 -3.47
N THR A 71 13.86 -1.42 -2.62
CA THR A 71 14.49 -1.80 -1.34
C THR A 71 13.48 -2.44 -0.40
N TYR A 72 12.26 -1.89 -0.30
CA TYR A 72 11.15 -2.47 0.45
C TYR A 72 10.87 -3.91 0.00
N ASN A 73 10.84 -4.16 -1.30
CA ASN A 73 10.58 -5.49 -1.86
C ASN A 73 11.78 -6.46 -1.77
N SER A 74 12.95 -6.00 -1.29
CA SER A 74 14.11 -6.86 -1.10
C SER A 74 13.89 -7.86 0.05
N LYS A 75 14.47 -9.05 -0.07
CA LYS A 75 14.39 -10.08 0.97
C LYS A 75 14.92 -9.58 2.33
N ALA A 76 15.97 -8.78 2.30
CA ALA A 76 16.63 -8.25 3.50
C ALA A 76 15.72 -7.30 4.32
N VAL A 77 14.90 -6.48 3.66
CA VAL A 77 13.87 -5.69 4.35
C VAL A 77 12.68 -6.55 4.74
N GLN A 78 12.17 -7.38 3.81
CA GLN A 78 10.99 -8.21 4.08
C GLN A 78 11.18 -9.16 5.27
N SER A 79 12.38 -9.70 5.48
CA SER A 79 12.67 -10.59 6.60
C SER A 79 12.69 -9.92 7.97
N ARG A 80 12.73 -8.59 8.04
CA ARG A 80 12.70 -7.84 9.31
C ARG A 80 11.28 -7.62 9.85
N PHE A 81 10.24 -7.79 9.04
CA PHE A 81 8.87 -7.65 9.52
C PHE A 81 8.50 -8.80 10.47
N ASP A 82 8.20 -8.48 11.72
CA ASP A 82 7.52 -9.41 12.61
C ASP A 82 6.08 -9.60 12.13
N THR A 83 5.83 -10.64 11.34
CA THR A 83 4.51 -10.92 10.76
C THR A 83 3.46 -11.27 11.80
N LYS A 84 3.85 -11.57 13.05
CA LYS A 84 2.89 -11.70 14.16
C LYS A 84 2.40 -10.32 14.59
N VAL A 85 3.23 -9.30 14.62
CA VAL A 85 2.81 -7.93 14.96
C VAL A 85 2.23 -7.24 13.72
N MET A 86 3.03 -7.09 12.68
CA MET A 86 2.74 -6.40 11.41
C MET A 86 2.18 -7.38 10.37
N SER A 87 1.04 -8.00 10.68
CA SER A 87 0.37 -8.91 9.75
C SER A 87 -0.29 -8.19 8.57
N GLU A 88 -0.74 -8.93 7.57
CA GLU A 88 -1.53 -8.35 6.46
C GLU A 88 -2.80 -7.66 6.98
N ASN A 89 -3.50 -8.28 7.94
CA ASN A 89 -4.69 -7.68 8.56
C ASN A 89 -4.37 -6.38 9.31
N PHE A 90 -3.20 -6.30 9.94
CA PHE A 90 -2.74 -5.08 10.60
C PHE A 90 -2.63 -3.93 9.59
N PHE A 91 -1.96 -4.15 8.45
CA PHE A 91 -1.79 -3.13 7.42
C PHE A 91 -3.07 -2.82 6.64
N MET A 92 -3.96 -3.80 6.47
CA MET A 92 -5.28 -3.57 5.89
C MET A 92 -6.13 -2.69 6.80
N ALA A 93 -6.21 -3.01 8.10
CA ALA A 93 -6.92 -2.19 9.08
C ALA A 93 -6.41 -0.74 9.07
N GLN A 94 -5.08 -0.57 9.09
CA GLN A 94 -4.44 0.73 9.06
C GLN A 94 -4.78 1.54 7.80
N GLN A 95 -4.66 0.96 6.61
CA GLN A 95 -5.03 1.66 5.36
C GLN A 95 -6.52 2.03 5.31
N PHE A 96 -7.39 1.20 5.90
CA PHE A 96 -8.80 1.55 6.00
C PHE A 96 -9.03 2.72 6.94
N GLN A 97 -8.36 2.74 8.09
CA GLN A 97 -8.46 3.82 9.06
C GLN A 97 -7.90 5.15 8.54
N GLU A 98 -6.80 5.10 7.79
CA GLU A 98 -6.12 6.29 7.26
C GLU A 98 -6.86 6.93 6.10
N SER A 99 -7.28 6.13 5.12
CA SER A 99 -7.76 6.65 3.84
C SER A 99 -8.99 5.92 3.30
N ARG A 100 -9.51 4.94 4.03
CA ARG A 100 -10.48 3.97 3.49
C ARG A 100 -9.94 3.32 2.21
N TYR A 101 -8.62 3.12 2.12
CA TYR A 101 -7.86 2.68 0.95
C TYR A 101 -7.87 3.63 -0.27
N TYR A 102 -8.34 4.87 -0.16
CA TYR A 102 -8.34 5.81 -1.28
C TYR A 102 -6.95 6.44 -1.42
N SER A 103 -6.30 6.24 -2.57
CA SER A 103 -4.95 6.75 -2.79
C SER A 103 -4.89 8.24 -3.05
N ASN A 104 -5.92 8.84 -3.62
CA ASN A 104 -5.98 10.27 -3.92
C ASN A 104 -6.29 11.17 -2.71
N GLN A 105 -6.16 10.66 -1.49
CA GLN A 105 -6.46 11.41 -0.26
C GLN A 105 -5.26 12.20 0.23
N GLU A 106 -5.49 13.46 0.57
CA GLU A 106 -4.54 14.34 1.25
C GLU A 106 -5.22 14.99 2.45
N SER A 107 -4.61 14.90 3.64
CA SER A 107 -5.08 15.62 4.83
C SER A 107 -4.60 17.07 4.84
N SER A 108 -5.21 17.89 5.68
CA SER A 108 -4.78 19.28 5.93
C SER A 108 -3.32 19.38 6.42
N SER A 109 -2.79 18.31 7.02
CA SER A 109 -1.40 18.21 7.49
C SER A 109 -0.43 17.64 6.45
N LYS A 110 -0.86 17.54 5.18
CA LYS A 110 -0.09 16.96 4.05
C LYS A 110 0.23 15.47 4.20
N ALA A 111 -0.57 14.75 4.96
CA ALA A 111 -0.52 13.28 4.97
C ALA A 111 -1.16 12.78 3.66
N ARG A 112 -0.48 11.91 2.89
CA ARG A 112 -0.90 11.54 1.53
C ARG A 112 -0.95 10.03 1.29
N GLY A 113 -1.81 9.63 0.36
CA GLY A 113 -1.88 8.24 -0.11
C GLY A 113 -2.67 7.32 0.82
N VAL A 114 -2.64 6.03 0.50
CA VAL A 114 -3.45 5.01 1.21
C VAL A 114 -3.08 4.85 2.69
N PHE A 115 -1.85 5.17 3.05
CA PHE A 115 -1.30 5.12 4.41
C PHE A 115 -1.20 6.50 5.07
N GLN A 116 -1.63 7.57 4.38
CA GLN A 116 -1.53 8.96 4.86
C GLN A 116 -0.12 9.27 5.41
N VAL A 117 0.91 9.01 4.61
CA VAL A 117 2.30 9.25 5.01
C VAL A 117 2.58 10.76 4.94
N LYS A 118 3.09 11.33 6.03
CA LYS A 118 3.53 12.73 6.09
C LYS A 118 4.96 12.87 5.52
N PRO A 119 5.36 14.04 4.98
CA PRO A 119 6.71 14.25 4.48
C PRO A 119 7.80 13.94 5.52
N ILE A 120 7.57 14.26 6.79
CA ILE A 120 8.53 13.95 7.86
C ILE A 120 8.74 12.43 8.06
N ALA A 121 7.67 11.63 7.95
CA ALA A 121 7.78 10.17 8.04
C ALA A 121 8.55 9.59 6.84
N ALA A 122 8.38 10.17 5.64
CA ALA A 122 9.16 9.77 4.47
C ALA A 122 10.66 10.06 4.62
N ILE A 123 11.04 11.14 5.33
CA ILE A 123 12.43 11.40 5.70
C ILE A 123 12.94 10.33 6.66
N ASP A 124 12.11 9.95 7.64
CA ASP A 124 12.47 8.93 8.63
C ASP A 124 12.62 7.54 8.03
N ASP A 125 11.82 7.19 7.02
CA ASP A 125 12.01 5.95 6.24
C ASP A 125 13.39 5.90 5.58
N LEU A 126 13.85 7.02 5.00
CA LEU A 126 15.18 7.08 4.40
C LEU A 126 16.30 6.99 5.45
N ARG A 127 16.11 7.60 6.63
CA ARG A 127 17.04 7.46 7.75
C ARG A 127 17.14 6.00 8.21
N TYR A 128 16.01 5.31 8.25
CA TYR A 128 15.97 3.89 8.60
C TYR A 128 16.68 3.02 7.56
N LEU A 129 16.42 3.24 6.26
CA LEU A 129 17.12 2.50 5.20
C LEU A 129 18.64 2.77 5.19
N ALA A 130 19.06 4.00 5.50
CA ALA A 130 20.48 4.34 5.67
C ALA A 130 21.10 3.55 6.83
N PHE A 131 20.43 3.54 7.98
CA PHE A 131 20.83 2.75 9.15
C PHE A 131 20.96 1.26 8.81
N LEU A 132 19.98 0.69 8.11
CA LEU A 132 20.04 -0.72 7.73
C LEU A 132 21.22 -1.00 6.79
N ASN A 133 21.51 -0.10 5.86
CA ASN A 133 22.63 -0.25 4.92
C ASN A 133 23.99 -0.22 5.65
N GLU A 134 24.15 0.65 6.64
CA GLU A 134 25.37 0.75 7.44
C GLU A 134 25.58 -0.47 8.35
N THR A 135 24.50 -0.97 8.97
CA THR A 135 24.58 -2.01 10.00
C THR A 135 24.58 -3.44 9.44
N THR A 136 23.85 -3.70 8.37
CA THR A 136 23.69 -5.07 7.84
C THR A 136 24.66 -5.41 6.72
N ARG A 137 25.13 -4.42 5.93
CA ARG A 137 25.89 -4.62 4.68
C ARG A 137 25.24 -5.60 3.67
N GLU A 138 23.98 -5.98 3.89
CA GLU A 138 23.24 -6.99 3.12
C GLU A 138 22.23 -6.37 2.17
N LEU A 139 21.98 -5.06 2.27
CA LEU A 139 21.08 -4.37 1.35
C LEU A 139 21.80 -4.06 0.03
N PRO A 140 21.32 -4.56 -1.11
CA PRO A 140 21.81 -4.18 -2.43
C PRO A 140 21.24 -2.81 -2.82
N ILE A 141 21.45 -1.78 -1.98
CA ILE A 141 21.06 -0.42 -2.34
C ILE A 141 22.08 0.07 -3.36
N ASP A 142 21.61 0.56 -4.51
CA ASP A 142 22.47 1.35 -5.39
C ASP A 142 23.08 2.49 -4.56
N ARG A 143 24.40 2.49 -4.41
CA ARG A 143 25.14 3.49 -3.61
C ARG A 143 24.88 4.94 -4.03
N ARG A 144 24.28 5.16 -5.20
CA ARG A 144 23.81 6.48 -5.69
C ARG A 144 22.45 6.91 -5.11
N CYS A 145 21.67 5.95 -4.61
CA CYS A 145 20.42 6.15 -3.87
C CYS A 145 20.61 5.95 -2.36
N VAL A 146 21.86 5.72 -1.90
CA VAL A 146 22.19 5.64 -0.47
C VAL A 146 22.15 7.05 0.11
N TYR A 147 21.09 7.32 0.85
CA TYR A 147 20.97 8.49 1.71
C TYR A 147 21.92 8.30 2.88
N LYS A 148 22.86 9.21 3.06
CA LYS A 148 23.92 9.16 4.08
C LYS A 148 23.49 9.75 5.41
N GLY A 149 22.18 9.93 5.61
CA GLY A 149 21.59 10.32 6.89
C GLY A 149 20.62 11.51 6.86
N PRO A 150 20.28 12.05 8.04
CA PRO A 150 19.20 13.03 8.28
C PRO A 150 19.22 14.34 7.49
N GLY A 151 20.28 14.64 6.74
CA GLY A 151 20.48 15.88 5.98
C GLY A 151 20.39 15.74 4.46
N ASP A 152 20.27 14.53 3.91
CA ASP A 152 20.31 14.31 2.45
C ASP A 152 18.97 14.54 1.75
N MET A 153 17.86 14.55 2.49
CA MET A 153 16.53 14.87 1.96
C MET A 153 15.94 16.08 2.68
N SER A 154 15.78 17.17 1.95
CA SER A 154 15.03 18.34 2.44
C SER A 154 13.54 18.03 2.56
N PHE A 155 12.85 18.77 3.42
CA PHE A 155 11.38 18.69 3.52
C PHE A 155 10.68 18.94 2.18
N GLY A 156 11.22 19.83 1.34
CA GLY A 156 10.68 20.08 -0.01
C GLY A 156 10.77 18.86 -0.92
N GLN A 157 11.87 18.12 -0.88
CA GLN A 157 11.99 16.85 -1.61
C GLN A 157 11.03 15.79 -1.07
N ALA A 158 10.85 15.72 0.25
CA ALA A 158 9.90 14.79 0.87
C ALA A 158 8.45 15.12 0.52
N ASP A 159 8.10 16.39 0.42
CA ASP A 159 6.79 16.84 -0.06
C ASP A 159 6.55 16.39 -1.51
N GLU A 160 7.54 16.54 -2.40
CA GLU A 160 7.45 16.05 -3.78
C GLU A 160 7.33 14.53 -3.89
N VAL A 161 8.07 13.76 -3.07
CA VAL A 161 7.94 12.30 -3.03
C VAL A 161 6.54 11.88 -2.58
N THR A 162 6.04 12.46 -1.49
CA THR A 162 4.71 12.11 -0.97
C THR A 162 3.57 12.50 -1.91
N LYS A 163 3.73 13.51 -2.78
CA LYS A 163 2.76 13.81 -3.85
C LYS A 163 2.58 12.66 -4.84
N LEU A 164 3.63 11.86 -5.08
CA LEU A 164 3.53 10.69 -5.96
C LEU A 164 2.56 9.63 -5.40
N PHE A 165 2.38 9.57 -4.08
CA PHE A 165 1.52 8.59 -3.40
C PHE A 165 0.03 8.79 -3.75
N LEU A 166 -0.34 9.99 -4.21
CA LEU A 166 -1.69 10.32 -4.67
C LEU A 166 -2.05 9.64 -5.99
N THR A 167 -1.04 9.17 -6.74
CA THR A 167 -1.20 8.58 -8.08
C THR A 167 -0.63 7.16 -8.18
N ASN A 168 0.16 6.74 -7.21
CA ASN A 168 0.75 5.40 -7.14
C ASN A 168 0.67 4.86 -5.71
N ASP A 169 -0.27 3.94 -5.50
CA ASP A 169 -0.52 3.31 -4.21
C ASP A 169 0.70 2.55 -3.69
N ASP A 170 1.51 1.95 -4.56
CA ASP A 170 2.61 1.08 -4.14
C ASP A 170 3.72 1.87 -3.47
N TYR A 171 3.95 3.11 -3.90
CA TYR A 171 4.82 4.03 -3.17
C TYR A 171 4.26 4.33 -1.79
N GLY A 172 2.98 4.71 -1.69
CA GLY A 172 2.34 4.98 -0.40
C GLY A 172 2.39 3.77 0.55
N ARG A 173 2.23 2.55 0.02
CA ARG A 173 2.32 1.30 0.80
C ARG A 173 3.74 0.98 1.24
N ALA A 174 4.73 1.14 0.36
CA ALA A 174 6.12 0.88 0.71
C ALA A 174 6.58 1.80 1.86
N PHE A 175 6.37 3.11 1.72
CA PHE A 175 6.72 4.09 2.77
C PHE A 175 5.92 3.85 4.06
N GLY A 176 4.59 3.73 3.99
CA GLY A 176 3.78 3.52 5.20
C GLY A 176 4.17 2.26 5.99
N LYS A 177 4.48 1.17 5.30
CA LYS A 177 4.93 -0.07 5.94
C LYS A 177 6.37 0.01 6.45
N LEU A 178 7.26 0.67 5.71
CA LEU A 178 8.63 0.95 6.18
C LEU A 178 8.62 1.79 7.45
N TYR A 179 7.73 2.77 7.55
CA TYR A 179 7.64 3.61 8.74
C TYR A 179 7.19 2.82 9.96
N SER A 180 6.21 1.91 9.79
CA SER A 180 5.86 0.96 10.85
C SER A 180 7.04 0.08 11.25
N LEU A 181 7.82 -0.42 10.29
CA LEU A 181 9.02 -1.21 10.58
C LEU A 181 10.07 -0.37 11.33
N ALA A 182 10.33 0.87 10.91
CA ALA A 182 11.28 1.76 11.57
C ALA A 182 10.90 2.04 13.03
N ILE A 183 9.61 2.23 13.32
CA ILE A 183 9.12 2.41 14.70
C ILE A 183 9.36 1.15 15.55
N HIS A 184 9.10 -0.03 14.97
CA HIS A 184 9.14 -1.32 15.66
C HIS A 184 10.55 -1.89 15.80
N ASP A 185 11.48 -1.57 14.90
CA ASP A 185 12.84 -2.12 14.87
C ASP A 185 13.64 -1.71 16.12
N PRO A 186 14.01 -2.67 16.99
CA PRO A 186 14.68 -2.37 18.26
C PRO A 186 16.10 -1.83 18.09
N GLU A 187 16.74 -2.02 16.93
CA GLU A 187 18.10 -1.57 16.67
C GLU A 187 18.15 -0.12 16.16
N PHE A 188 17.05 0.39 15.61
CA PHE A 188 17.00 1.74 15.07
C PHE A 188 16.85 2.79 16.19
N ASP A 189 17.43 3.97 15.98
CA ASP A 189 17.64 5.03 17.00
C ASP A 189 16.37 5.52 17.71
N TYR A 190 15.21 5.22 17.14
CA TYR A 190 13.95 5.32 17.84
C TYR A 190 13.95 4.54 19.17
N ASN A 191 14.49 3.33 19.21
CA ASN A 191 14.46 2.43 20.36
C ASN A 191 15.76 2.44 21.21
N THR A 192 16.84 3.12 20.78
CA THR A 192 18.15 3.11 21.47
C THR A 192 18.14 3.79 22.85
N LYS A 193 17.20 4.71 23.10
CA LYS A 193 17.04 5.38 24.41
C LYS A 193 16.15 4.62 25.40
N ASN A 194 15.42 3.60 24.95
CA ASN A 194 14.66 2.69 25.81
C ASN A 194 14.34 1.37 25.04
N PRO A 195 15.21 0.36 25.08
CA PRO A 195 15.09 -0.86 24.26
C PRO A 195 13.88 -1.75 24.59
N ASP A 196 13.06 -1.40 25.59
CA ASP A 196 12.06 -2.27 26.21
C ASP A 196 10.59 -1.94 25.90
N VAL A 197 10.28 -1.04 24.96
CA VAL A 197 8.89 -0.68 24.67
C VAL A 197 8.10 -1.85 24.04
N PHE A 198 8.71 -2.57 23.10
CA PHE A 198 8.06 -3.67 22.38
C PHE A 198 8.54 -5.04 22.84
N ARG A 199 9.81 -5.16 23.26
CA ARG A 199 10.43 -6.43 23.66
C ARG A 199 9.68 -7.04 24.85
N GLY A 200 9.37 -8.33 24.74
CA GLY A 200 8.70 -9.09 25.81
C GLY A 200 7.21 -8.79 25.99
N LYS A 201 6.63 -7.84 25.26
CA LYS A 201 5.20 -7.52 25.36
C LYS A 201 4.33 -8.47 24.53
N PRO A 202 3.08 -8.75 24.96
CA PRO A 202 2.11 -9.46 24.14
C PRO A 202 1.94 -8.81 22.75
N VAL A 203 1.74 -9.64 21.72
CA VAL A 203 1.59 -9.18 20.32
C VAL A 203 0.54 -8.07 20.18
N LYS A 204 -0.58 -8.16 20.90
CA LYS A 204 -1.63 -7.14 20.88
C LYS A 204 -1.12 -5.78 21.38
N GLU A 205 -0.40 -5.75 22.49
CA GLU A 205 0.15 -4.52 23.05
C GLU A 205 1.19 -3.90 22.13
N GLN A 206 2.02 -4.72 21.47
CA GLN A 206 2.96 -4.24 20.47
C GLN A 206 2.24 -3.60 19.27
N ARG A 207 1.18 -4.23 18.76
CA ARG A 207 0.36 -3.68 17.66
C ARG A 207 -0.31 -2.36 18.05
N ASP A 208 -0.92 -2.32 19.23
CA ASP A 208 -1.63 -1.13 19.74
C ASP A 208 -0.65 0.04 19.90
N MET A 209 0.53 -0.22 20.48
CA MET A 209 1.58 0.80 20.61
C MET A 209 2.13 1.23 19.24
N LEU A 210 2.27 0.31 18.29
CA LEU A 210 2.76 0.62 16.94
C LEU A 210 1.77 1.54 16.19
N TRP A 211 0.47 1.25 16.23
CA TRP A 211 -0.55 2.14 15.66
C TRP A 211 -0.57 3.51 16.35
N LEU A 212 -0.41 3.54 17.68
CA LEU A 212 -0.35 4.79 18.42
C LEU A 212 0.86 5.64 17.99
N CYS A 213 2.04 5.01 17.88
CA CYS A 213 3.26 5.67 17.42
C CYS A 213 3.17 6.12 15.96
N TYR A 214 2.47 5.37 15.11
CA TYR A 214 2.25 5.76 13.73
C TYR A 214 1.45 7.07 13.65
N HIS A 215 0.42 7.20 14.48
CA HIS A 215 -0.47 8.36 14.53
C HIS A 215 0.13 9.57 15.25
N ASP A 216 0.51 9.41 16.53
CA ASP A 216 0.99 10.49 17.39
C ASP A 216 2.50 10.76 17.27
N GLY A 217 3.20 9.90 16.53
CA GLY A 217 4.65 9.91 16.40
C GLY A 217 5.35 9.00 17.41
N PRO A 218 6.58 8.55 17.10
CA PRO A 218 7.30 7.55 17.89
C PRO A 218 7.68 8.00 19.30
N GLY A 219 7.59 9.29 19.61
CA GLY A 219 7.84 9.81 20.95
C GLY A 219 6.81 9.37 21.99
N VAL A 220 5.57 9.07 21.56
CA VAL A 220 4.46 8.71 22.47
C VAL A 220 4.76 7.44 23.27
N ARG A 221 5.59 6.53 22.76
CA ARG A 221 5.92 5.29 23.47
C ARG A 221 6.66 5.49 24.79
N PHE A 222 7.37 6.61 24.94
CA PHE A 222 8.08 6.95 26.18
C PHE A 222 7.14 7.57 27.21
N HIS A 223 6.00 8.10 26.75
CA HIS A 223 5.00 8.78 27.54
C HIS A 223 3.58 8.42 27.03
N PRO A 224 3.17 7.14 27.09
CA PRO A 224 1.89 6.71 26.53
C PRO A 224 0.69 7.36 27.24
N GLU A 225 0.87 7.83 28.47
CA GLU A 225 -0.10 8.65 29.20
C GLU A 225 -0.37 10.02 28.54
N LYS A 226 0.52 10.48 27.65
CA LYS A 226 0.39 11.72 26.87
C LYS A 226 -0.18 11.48 25.47
N ALA A 227 -0.62 10.26 25.17
CA ALA A 227 -1.31 9.94 23.92
C ALA A 227 -2.49 10.89 23.68
N SER A 228 -2.66 11.32 22.44
CA SER A 228 -3.78 12.15 22.05
C SER A 228 -5.08 11.34 22.10
N LYS A 229 -6.21 12.00 22.35
CA LYS A 229 -7.53 11.36 22.30
C LYS A 229 -7.78 10.72 20.91
N GLU A 230 -7.36 11.42 19.85
CA GLU A 230 -7.47 10.93 18.48
C GLU A 230 -6.60 9.67 18.27
N GLY A 231 -5.38 9.63 18.81
CA GLY A 231 -4.50 8.46 18.76
C GLY A 231 -5.08 7.24 19.49
N ILE A 232 -5.71 7.44 20.65
CA ILE A 232 -6.41 6.35 21.37
C ILE A 232 -7.59 5.84 20.54
N ASP A 233 -8.41 6.74 19.98
CA ASP A 233 -9.53 6.37 19.12
C ASP A 233 -9.07 5.68 17.83
N TYR A 234 -7.92 6.09 17.28
CA TYR A 234 -7.27 5.49 16.12
C TYR A 234 -6.92 4.02 16.37
N VAL A 235 -6.29 3.70 17.52
CA VAL A 235 -5.99 2.32 17.93
C VAL A 235 -7.26 1.49 18.10
N LYS A 236 -8.30 2.06 18.73
CA LYS A 236 -9.58 1.38 18.91
C LYS A 236 -10.22 1.03 17.56
N LYS A 237 -10.27 1.97 16.63
CA LYS A 237 -10.82 1.76 15.28
C LYS A 237 -10.03 0.71 14.50
N ASN A 238 -8.70 0.76 14.54
CA ASN A 238 -7.86 -0.24 13.88
C ASN A 238 -8.10 -1.67 14.43
N ASN A 239 -8.25 -1.83 15.74
CA ASN A 239 -8.63 -3.12 16.32
C ASN A 239 -9.99 -3.61 15.81
N MET A 240 -10.99 -2.72 15.74
CA MET A 240 -12.31 -3.06 15.19
C MET A 240 -12.24 -3.48 13.71
N HIS A 241 -11.49 -2.74 12.90
CA HIS A 241 -11.30 -3.05 11.48
C HIS A 241 -10.56 -4.38 11.30
N MET A 242 -9.52 -4.63 12.09
CA MET A 242 -8.76 -5.87 12.06
C MET A 242 -9.64 -7.08 12.41
N ALA A 243 -10.49 -6.97 13.44
CA ALA A 243 -11.44 -8.01 13.81
C ALA A 243 -12.49 -8.25 12.70
N ARG A 244 -12.98 -7.18 12.06
CA ARG A 244 -13.93 -7.28 10.95
C ARG A 244 -13.31 -7.96 9.72
N ILE A 245 -12.08 -7.60 9.36
CA ILE A 245 -11.33 -8.24 8.28
C ILE A 245 -11.19 -9.73 8.56
N GLU A 246 -10.82 -10.11 9.79
CA GLU A 246 -10.69 -11.53 10.15
C GLU A 246 -12.02 -12.28 10.07
N LYS A 247 -13.12 -11.66 10.51
CA LYS A 247 -14.47 -12.22 10.33
C LYS A 247 -14.82 -12.44 8.86
N LEU A 248 -14.56 -11.45 7.99
CA LEU A 248 -14.76 -11.58 6.55
C LEU A 248 -13.93 -12.72 5.95
N ARG A 249 -12.68 -12.91 6.40
CA ARG A 249 -11.84 -14.02 5.96
C ARG A 249 -12.46 -15.39 6.29
N HIS A 250 -13.04 -15.55 7.49
CA HIS A 250 -13.76 -16.76 7.85
C HIS A 250 -15.06 -16.95 7.05
N GLU A 251 -15.80 -15.88 6.78
CA GLU A 251 -17.00 -15.93 5.94
C GLU A 251 -16.65 -16.32 4.49
N PHE A 252 -15.55 -15.78 3.94
CA PHE A 252 -15.04 -16.15 2.62
C PHE A 252 -14.71 -17.64 2.57
N GLU A 253 -13.93 -18.13 3.53
CA GLU A 253 -13.54 -19.54 3.61
C GLU A 253 -14.77 -20.46 3.71
N SER A 254 -15.73 -20.09 4.56
CA SER A 254 -16.99 -20.83 4.74
C SER A 254 -17.85 -20.86 3.46
N ALA A 255 -17.77 -19.81 2.64
CA ALA A 255 -18.46 -19.70 1.36
C ALA A 255 -17.66 -20.31 0.19
N GLY A 256 -16.52 -20.95 0.44
CA GLY A 256 -15.65 -21.52 -0.58
C GLY A 256 -14.95 -20.46 -1.45
N LEU A 257 -14.74 -19.25 -0.93
CA LEU A 257 -13.91 -18.19 -1.51
C LEU A 257 -12.48 -18.24 -0.93
N PRO A 258 -11.44 -17.74 -1.63
CA PRO A 258 -10.09 -17.72 -1.09
C PRO A 258 -10.00 -16.76 0.10
N ARG A 259 -9.44 -17.22 1.22
CA ARG A 259 -9.24 -16.43 2.46
C ARG A 259 -8.48 -15.12 2.22
N ASN A 260 -7.57 -15.10 1.24
CA ASN A 260 -6.69 -13.97 0.93
C ASN A 260 -7.18 -13.10 -0.23
N SER A 261 -8.50 -13.05 -0.45
CA SER A 261 -9.13 -12.19 -1.48
C SER A 261 -9.15 -10.72 -1.08
N ASN A 262 -7.98 -10.12 -0.82
CA ASN A 262 -7.84 -8.81 -0.20
C ASN A 262 -8.60 -7.71 -0.93
N TYR A 263 -8.55 -7.68 -2.27
CA TYR A 263 -9.28 -6.69 -3.06
C TYR A 263 -10.80 -6.74 -2.80
N ALA A 264 -11.39 -7.94 -2.75
CA ALA A 264 -12.81 -8.11 -2.43
C ALA A 264 -13.13 -7.71 -0.98
N ILE A 265 -12.28 -8.09 -0.02
CA ILE A 265 -12.43 -7.71 1.39
C ILE A 265 -12.38 -6.18 1.53
N ILE A 266 -11.45 -5.50 0.84
CA ILE A 266 -11.34 -4.04 0.80
C ILE A 266 -12.63 -3.39 0.29
N LYS A 267 -13.20 -3.94 -0.79
CA LYS A 267 -14.47 -3.44 -1.34
C LYS A 267 -15.61 -3.60 -0.34
N ILE A 268 -15.75 -4.77 0.28
CA ILE A 268 -16.78 -4.98 1.30
C ILE A 268 -16.59 -4.01 2.48
N MET A 269 -15.36 -3.87 3.00
CA MET A 269 -15.07 -2.94 4.09
C MET A 269 -15.53 -1.50 3.78
N ARG A 270 -15.39 -1.05 2.52
CA ARG A 270 -15.89 0.26 2.08
C ARG A 270 -17.41 0.33 2.02
N GLU A 271 -18.08 -0.71 1.52
CA GLU A 271 -19.55 -0.75 1.49
C GLU A 271 -20.16 -0.75 2.89
N LEU A 272 -19.43 -1.28 3.89
CA LEU A 272 -19.86 -1.26 5.29
C LEU A 272 -19.66 0.10 5.97
N ASP A 273 -18.92 1.02 5.34
CA ASP A 273 -18.69 2.36 5.89
C ASP A 273 -19.98 3.18 5.78
N GLY A 274 -20.49 3.65 6.92
CA GLY A 274 -21.79 4.34 6.99
C GLY A 274 -23.01 3.42 7.12
N VAL A 275 -22.84 2.10 7.08
CA VAL A 275 -23.89 1.14 7.44
C VAL A 275 -24.02 1.08 8.97
N ASN A 276 -25.25 1.03 9.49
CA ASN A 276 -25.47 0.85 10.93
C ASN A 276 -24.89 -0.49 11.42
N ASP A 277 -24.33 -0.50 12.63
CA ASP A 277 -23.60 -1.66 13.16
C ASP A 277 -24.45 -2.95 13.21
N ASP A 278 -25.75 -2.84 13.47
CA ASP A 278 -26.71 -3.95 13.49
C ASP A 278 -26.92 -4.59 12.11
N LYS A 279 -26.68 -3.85 11.03
CA LYS A 279 -26.85 -4.32 9.64
C LYS A 279 -25.55 -4.73 8.95
N LYS A 280 -24.39 -4.41 9.53
CA LYS A 280 -23.09 -4.67 8.89
C LYS A 280 -22.87 -6.15 8.57
N ASP A 281 -23.29 -7.05 9.46
CA ASP A 281 -23.17 -8.50 9.26
C ASP A 281 -24.03 -9.00 8.11
N GLU A 282 -25.25 -8.48 7.99
CA GLU A 282 -26.17 -8.83 6.89
C GLU A 282 -25.61 -8.36 5.54
N VAL A 283 -25.18 -7.09 5.46
CA VAL A 283 -24.62 -6.50 4.24
C VAL A 283 -23.35 -7.24 3.82
N ALA A 284 -22.45 -7.53 4.76
CA ALA A 284 -21.25 -8.32 4.50
C ALA A 284 -21.59 -9.71 3.94
N GLY A 285 -22.49 -10.44 4.60
CA GLY A 285 -22.91 -11.77 4.18
C GLY A 285 -23.55 -11.79 2.79
N ASN A 286 -24.31 -10.75 2.42
CA ASN A 286 -24.89 -10.61 1.09
C ASN A 286 -23.80 -10.44 0.01
N TRP A 287 -22.78 -9.63 0.27
CA TRP A 287 -21.63 -9.50 -0.63
C TRP A 287 -20.83 -10.80 -0.78
N VAL A 288 -20.57 -11.49 0.33
CA VAL A 288 -19.88 -12.80 0.32
C VAL A 288 -20.66 -13.80 -0.53
N LYS A 289 -21.99 -13.91 -0.34
CA LYS A 289 -22.86 -14.78 -1.16
C LYS A 289 -22.80 -14.41 -2.65
N ARG A 290 -22.84 -13.13 -2.98
CA ARG A 290 -22.76 -12.64 -4.37
C ARG A 290 -21.42 -13.01 -5.02
N LEU A 291 -20.31 -12.84 -4.30
CA LEU A 291 -18.98 -13.23 -4.76
C LEU A 291 -18.88 -14.76 -4.96
N ALA A 292 -19.40 -15.56 -4.02
CA ALA A 292 -19.41 -17.01 -4.12
C ALA A 292 -20.24 -17.50 -5.32
N ALA A 293 -21.40 -16.88 -5.57
CA ALA A 293 -22.23 -17.17 -6.74
C ALA A 293 -21.50 -16.83 -8.05
N ALA A 294 -20.86 -15.66 -8.13
CA ALA A 294 -20.06 -15.26 -9.30
C ALA A 294 -18.89 -16.21 -9.55
N ARG A 295 -18.17 -16.62 -8.49
CA ARG A 295 -17.10 -17.62 -8.55
C ARG A 295 -17.60 -18.95 -9.13
N LYS A 296 -18.74 -19.44 -8.63
CA LYS A 296 -19.35 -20.70 -9.10
C LYS A 296 -19.75 -20.61 -10.57
N ALA A 297 -20.37 -19.50 -10.98
CA ALA A 297 -20.78 -19.25 -12.35
C ALA A 297 -19.59 -19.13 -13.31
N LYS A 298 -18.48 -18.51 -12.89
CA LYS A 298 -17.26 -18.47 -13.69
C LYS A 298 -16.68 -19.87 -13.86
N LYS A 299 -16.54 -20.62 -12.76
CA LYS A 299 -16.01 -21.99 -12.79
C LYS A 299 -16.81 -22.90 -13.73
N SER A 300 -18.14 -22.79 -13.76
CA SER A 300 -18.96 -23.60 -14.66
C SER A 300 -18.83 -23.22 -16.13
N LYS A 301 -18.54 -21.95 -16.45
CA LYS A 301 -18.39 -21.45 -17.82
C LYS A 301 -16.99 -21.66 -18.39
N THR A 302 -15.95 -21.45 -17.59
CA THR A 302 -14.55 -21.37 -18.06
C THR A 302 -13.64 -22.42 -17.44
N GLY A 303 -14.10 -23.18 -16.45
CA GLY A 303 -13.26 -24.07 -15.63
C GLY A 303 -12.41 -23.33 -14.59
N ILE A 304 -12.30 -22.00 -14.68
CA ILE A 304 -11.46 -21.18 -13.80
C ILE A 304 -12.27 -20.78 -12.56
N SER A 305 -11.72 -21.08 -11.39
CA SER A 305 -12.39 -20.78 -10.12
C SER A 305 -12.01 -19.44 -9.50
N GLU A 306 -11.03 -18.72 -10.02
CA GLU A 306 -10.58 -17.46 -9.43
C GLU A 306 -11.28 -16.26 -10.07
N LEU A 307 -11.75 -15.31 -9.26
CA LEU A 307 -12.27 -14.03 -9.75
C LEU A 307 -11.13 -13.02 -9.82
N GLY A 308 -10.92 -12.42 -10.99
CA GLY A 308 -9.98 -11.32 -11.17
C GLY A 308 -10.53 -10.01 -10.62
N GLU A 309 -9.65 -9.03 -10.39
CA GLU A 309 -10.03 -7.74 -9.80
C GLU A 309 -11.08 -6.98 -10.62
N ASN A 310 -11.01 -7.04 -11.96
CA ASN A 310 -12.01 -6.42 -12.83
C ASN A 310 -13.39 -7.04 -12.67
N GLU A 311 -13.47 -8.37 -12.54
CA GLU A 311 -14.74 -9.07 -12.33
C GLU A 311 -15.32 -8.73 -10.96
N ILE A 312 -14.48 -8.69 -9.93
CA ILE A 312 -14.88 -8.22 -8.60
C ILE A 312 -15.39 -6.78 -8.70
N ARG A 313 -14.64 -5.88 -9.35
CA ARG A 313 -15.02 -4.46 -9.52
C ARG A 313 -16.39 -4.32 -10.16
N GLU A 314 -16.66 -5.07 -11.23
CA GLU A 314 -17.97 -5.04 -11.90
C GLU A 314 -19.12 -5.49 -11.01
N LEU A 315 -18.90 -6.48 -10.13
CA LEU A 315 -19.93 -6.91 -9.18
C LEU A 315 -20.33 -5.79 -8.22
N PHE A 316 -19.37 -4.93 -7.84
CA PHE A 316 -19.64 -3.77 -6.98
C PHE A 316 -20.27 -2.59 -7.72
N LEU A 317 -20.01 -2.43 -9.03
CA LEU A 317 -20.63 -1.37 -9.85
C LEU A 317 -22.08 -1.68 -10.26
N LYS A 318 -22.44 -2.97 -10.34
CA LYS A 318 -23.77 -3.46 -10.75
C LYS A 318 -24.71 -3.71 -9.55
N ALA A 319 -24.45 -3.08 -8.40
CA ALA A 319 -25.18 -3.26 -7.15
C ALA A 319 -25.97 -2.00 -6.84
#